data_AF-A0A3D0C941-F1
#
_entry.id   AF-A0A3D0C941-F1
#
_cell.length_a   1.000
_cell.length_b   1.000
_cell.length_c   1.000
_cell.angle_alpha   90.00
_cell.angle_beta   90.00
_cell.angle_gamma   90.00
#
_symmetry.space_group_name_H-M   'P 1'
#
loop_
_entity.id
_entity.type
_entity.pdbx_description
1 polymer ?
#
loop_
_entity_poly.entity_id
_entity_poly.type
_entity_poly.pdbx_seq_one_letter_code
_entity_poly.pdbx_strand_id
1 'polypeptide(L)'
;MRFNYRIVFIITALVFTLSATLTIINYLTSMETTREQLKNSALPLTIDNIYTEIQKNIIEPNLIASMMAHDTFLIDWLSDEEDDVQQIVRYLETIQ
;
A
#
# COMPACT_ATOMS: atom_id res chain seq x y z
N MET A 1 37.75 -6.13 53.58
CA MET A 1 36.39 -6.26 53.00
C MET A 1 35.81 -4.99 52.36
N ARG A 2 35.99 -3.76 52.90
CA ARG A 2 35.39 -2.52 52.34
C ARG A 2 35.86 -2.09 50.93
N PHE A 3 37.05 -2.51 50.49
CA PHE A 3 37.60 -2.12 49.18
C PHE A 3 36.92 -2.84 48.00
N ASN A 4 36.55 -4.11 48.18
CA ASN A 4 35.90 -4.92 47.14
C ASN A 4 34.50 -4.39 46.80
N TYR A 5 33.73 -3.94 47.81
CA TYR A 5 32.41 -3.35 47.59
C TYR A 5 32.46 -2.01 46.85
N ARG A 6 33.52 -1.21 47.04
CA ARG A 6 33.70 0.05 46.30
C ARG A 6 33.91 -0.19 44.81
N ILE A 7 34.73 -1.18 44.46
CA ILE A 7 35.00 -1.55 43.06
C ILE A 7 33.73 -2.09 42.40
N VAL A 8 33.02 -3.00 43.08
CA VAL A 8 31.74 -3.54 42.58
C VAL A 8 30.73 -2.42 42.35
N PHE A 9 30.61 -1.48 43.29
CA PHE A 9 29.70 -0.35 43.15
C PHE A 9 30.04 0.54 41.94
N ILE A 10 31.32 0.83 41.71
CA ILE A 10 31.78 1.63 40.55
C ILE A 10 31.45 0.91 39.24
N ILE A 11 31.71 -0.39 39.15
CA ILE A 11 31.43 -1.18 37.94
C ILE A 11 29.93 -1.23 37.68
N THR A 12 29.11 -1.48 38.69
CA THR A 12 27.65 -1.50 38.54
C THR A 12 27.12 -0.13 38.11
N ALA A 13 27.59 0.96 38.72
CA ALA A 13 27.20 2.30 38.32
C ALA A 13 27.59 2.61 36.87
N LEU A 14 28.79 2.20 36.44
CA LEU A 14 29.28 2.39 35.08
C LEU A 14 28.45 1.61 34.05
N VAL A 15 28.14 0.34 34.34
CA VAL A 15 27.30 -0.48 33.45
C VAL A 15 25.88 0.08 33.38
N PHE A 16 25.34 0.55 34.49
CA PHE A 16 24.01 1.14 34.54
C PHE A 16 23.93 2.42 33.71
N THR A 17 24.90 3.33 33.83
CA THR A 17 24.90 4.58 33.05
C THR A 17 25.08 4.32 31.56
N LEU A 18 25.96 3.39 31.17
CA LEU A 18 26.12 2.98 29.78
C LEU A 18 24.83 2.37 29.22
N SER A 19 24.19 1.46 29.97
CA SER A 19 22.94 0.82 29.57
C SER A 19 21.80 1.84 29.42
N ALA A 20 21.64 2.75 30.38
CA ALA A 20 20.64 3.81 30.31
C ALA A 20 20.86 4.73 29.10
N THR A 21 22.11 5.11 28.83
CA THR A 21 22.48 5.98 27.70
C THR A 21 22.15 5.30 26.37
N LEU A 22 22.54 4.02 26.22
CA LEU A 22 22.27 3.25 25.01
C LEU A 22 20.76 3.06 24.79
N THR A 23 20.00 2.85 25.86
CA THR A 23 18.54 2.72 25.80
C THR A 23 17.89 4.00 25.29
N ILE A 24 18.33 5.16 25.78
CA ILE A 24 17.81 6.47 25.35
C ILE A 24 18.11 6.71 23.88
N ILE A 25 19.36 6.47 23.44
CA ILE A 25 19.76 6.63 22.03
C ILE A 25 18.91 5.71 21.14
N ASN A 26 18.78 4.43 21.51
CA ASN A 26 17.97 3.47 20.75
C ASN A 26 16.50 3.87 20.69
N TYR A 27 15.95 4.39 21.79
CA TYR A 27 14.56 4.86 21.81
C TYR A 27 14.34 6.03 20.83
N LEU A 28 15.24 7.02 20.84
CA LEU A 28 15.15 8.18 19.94
C LEU A 28 15.28 7.76 18.47
N THR A 29 16.25 6.91 18.15
CA THR A 29 16.43 6.39 16.79
C THR A 29 15.24 5.54 16.35
N SER A 30 14.75 4.62 17.20
CA SER A 30 13.61 3.77 16.87
C SER A 30 12.34 4.58 16.64
N MET A 31 12.12 5.65 17.40
CA MET A 31 11.00 6.56 17.20
C MET A 31 11.08 7.25 15.84
N GLU A 32 12.25 7.79 15.48
CA GLU A 32 12.45 8.47 14.20
C GLU A 32 12.29 7.49 13.03
N THR A 33 12.93 6.32 13.09
CA THR A 33 12.80 5.28 12.07
C THR A 33 11.36 4.80 11.91
N THR A 34 10.60 4.66 13.00
CA THR A 34 9.18 4.26 12.93
C THR A 34 8.34 5.36 12.26
N ARG A 35 8.60 6.63 12.56
CA ARG A 35 7.89 7.77 11.95
C ARG A 35 8.24 7.90 10.46
N GLU A 36 9.50 7.73 10.10
CA GLU A 36 9.95 7.74 8.71
C GLU A 36 9.36 6.56 7.93
N GLN A 37 9.34 5.34 8.50
CA GLN A 37 8.70 4.17 7.88
C GLN A 37 7.20 4.38 7.68
N LEU A 38 6.51 4.96 8.66
CA LEU A 38 5.08 5.26 8.53
C LEU A 38 4.82 6.27 7.41
N LYS A 39 5.64 7.32 7.33
CA LYS A 39 5.52 8.38 6.32
C LYS A 39 5.91 7.93 4.91
N ASN A 40 6.97 7.14 4.78
CA ASN A 40 7.59 6.79 3.51
C ASN A 40 7.18 5.42 2.97
N SER A 41 6.55 4.56 3.77
CA SER A 41 6.10 3.24 3.31
C SER A 41 4.61 3.07 3.46
N ALA A 42 4.02 3.27 4.64
CA ALA A 42 2.60 2.95 4.83
C ALA A 42 1.65 3.90 4.08
N LEU A 43 1.88 5.21 4.15
CA LEU A 43 1.05 6.20 3.45
C LEU A 43 1.12 6.10 1.92
N PRO A 44 2.31 6.12 1.28
CA PRO A 44 2.39 6.03 -0.17
C PRO A 44 1.90 4.69 -0.71
N LEU A 45 2.19 3.55 -0.05
CA LEU A 45 1.66 2.25 -0.48
C LEU A 45 0.13 2.18 -0.42
N THR A 46 -0.49 2.89 0.53
CA THR A 46 -1.96 2.99 0.59
C THR A 46 -2.50 3.81 -0.57
N ILE A 47 -1.82 4.90 -0.95
CA ILE A 47 -2.20 5.75 -2.08
C ILE A 47 -2.05 5.00 -3.41
N ASP A 48 -0.94 4.29 -3.60
CA ASP A 48 -0.70 3.49 -4.81
C ASP A 48 -1.77 2.40 -4.96
N ASN A 49 -2.14 1.73 -3.86
CA ASN A 49 -3.24 0.76 -3.85
C ASN A 49 -4.58 1.41 -4.23
N ILE A 50 -4.92 2.58 -3.68
CA ILE A 50 -6.15 3.29 -4.04
C ILE A 50 -6.13 3.68 -5.53
N TYR A 51 -5.00 4.14 -6.05
CA TYR A 51 -4.87 4.49 -7.46
C TYR A 51 -5.10 3.28 -8.37
N THR A 52 -4.46 2.14 -8.08
CA THR A 52 -4.66 0.91 -8.86
C THR A 52 -6.11 0.41 -8.77
N GLU A 53 -6.74 0.50 -7.60
CA GLU A 53 -8.13 0.09 -7.41
C GLU A 53 -9.10 1.00 -8.19
N ILE A 54 -8.87 2.32 -8.21
CA ILE A 54 -9.62 3.27 -9.04
C ILE A 54 -9.40 2.97 -10.53
N GLN A 55 -8.15 2.69 -10.93
CA GLN A 55 -7.84 2.41 -12.33
C GLN A 55 -8.58 1.16 -12.82
N LYS A 56 -8.46 0.05 -12.10
CA LYS A 56 -9.03 -1.24 -12.46
C LYS A 56 -10.56 -1.25 -12.41
N ASN A 57 -11.17 -0.63 -11.40
CA ASN A 57 -12.61 -0.77 -11.18
C ASN A 57 -13.45 0.41 -11.68
N ILE A 58 -12.83 1.55 -12.00
CA ILE A 58 -13.55 2.76 -12.42
C ILE A 58 -13.07 3.21 -13.80
N ILE A 59 -11.78 3.48 -13.95
CA ILE A 59 -11.26 4.12 -15.18
C ILE A 59 -11.38 3.17 -16.38
N GLU A 60 -10.87 1.94 -16.26
CA GLU A 60 -10.88 0.95 -17.34
C GLU A 60 -12.32 0.56 -17.74
N PRO A 61 -13.22 0.17 -16.82
CA PRO A 61 -14.62 -0.12 -17.17
C PRO A 61 -15.36 1.06 -17.81
N ASN A 62 -15.10 2.30 -17.35
CA ASN A 62 -15.72 3.50 -17.92
C ASN A 62 -15.22 3.76 -19.35
N LEU A 63 -13.94 3.50 -19.62
CA LEU A 63 -13.42 3.59 -20.98
C LEU A 63 -14.07 2.54 -21.88
N ILE A 64 -14.18 1.29 -21.44
CA ILE A 64 -14.85 0.22 -22.20
C ILE A 64 -16.32 0.60 -22.47
N ALA A 65 -17.04 1.10 -21.47
CA ALA A 65 -18.41 1.59 -21.64
C ALA A 65 -18.52 2.73 -22.65
N SER A 66 -17.58 3.68 -22.63
CA SER A 66 -17.52 4.77 -23.61
C SER A 66 -17.24 4.26 -25.02
N MET A 67 -16.32 3.30 -25.18
CA MET A 67 -16.04 2.67 -26.48
C MET A 67 -17.26 1.92 -27.01
N MET A 68 -17.90 1.09 -26.16
CA MET A 68 -19.15 0.41 -26.46
C MET A 68 -20.25 1.38 -26.93
N ALA A 69 -20.42 2.52 -26.25
CA ALA A 69 -21.45 3.50 -26.60
C ALA A 69 -21.26 4.17 -27.97
N HIS A 70 -20.05 4.12 -28.55
CA HIS A 70 -19.76 4.65 -29.88
C HIS A 70 -19.52 3.54 -30.92
N ASP A 71 -19.64 2.28 -30.52
CA ASP A 71 -19.41 1.13 -31.39
C ASP A 71 -20.62 0.89 -32.29
N THR A 72 -20.40 0.95 -33.61
CA THR A 72 -21.49 0.78 -34.58
C THR A 72 -22.08 -0.62 -34.55
N PHE A 73 -21.28 -1.66 -34.28
CA PHE A 73 -21.81 -3.02 -34.15
C PHE A 73 -22.76 -3.11 -32.96
N LEU A 74 -22.41 -2.52 -31.81
CA LEU A 74 -23.30 -2.54 -30.63
C LEU A 74 -24.58 -1.73 -30.87
N ILE A 75 -24.48 -0.58 -31.52
CA ILE A 75 -25.63 0.27 -31.88
C ILE A 75 -26.57 -0.45 -32.85
N ASP A 76 -26.02 -1.10 -33.87
CA ASP A 76 -26.78 -1.84 -34.87
C ASP A 76 -27.43 -3.08 -34.24
N TRP A 77 -26.68 -3.82 -33.41
CA TRP A 77 -27.18 -5.00 -32.69
C TRP A 77 -28.35 -4.67 -31.75
N LEU A 78 -28.30 -3.52 -31.06
CA LEU A 78 -29.42 -3.02 -30.25
C LEU A 78 -30.62 -2.57 -31.10
N SER A 79 -30.37 -2.11 -32.33
CA SER A 79 -31.41 -1.65 -33.26
C SER A 79 -32.14 -2.83 -33.93
N ASP A 80 -31.45 -3.95 -34.10
CA ASP A 80 -31.95 -5.18 -34.74
C ASP A 80 -32.54 -6.20 -33.72
N GLU A 81 -33.25 -5.72 -32.70
CA GLU A 81 -33.98 -6.52 -31.69
C GLU A 81 -33.14 -7.51 -30.85
N GLU A 82 -31.81 -7.38 -30.81
CA GLU A 82 -30.91 -8.23 -30.01
C GLU A 82 -30.95 -9.73 -30.39
N ASP A 83 -31.27 -10.03 -31.66
CA ASP A 83 -31.59 -11.38 -32.13
C ASP A 83 -30.46 -12.43 -31.95
N ASP A 84 -29.19 -12.01 -32.00
CA ASP A 84 -28.04 -12.92 -31.91
C ASP A 84 -27.17 -12.66 -30.67
N VAL A 85 -27.49 -13.38 -29.59
CA VAL A 85 -26.73 -13.36 -28.33
C VAL A 85 -25.28 -13.85 -28.50
N GLN A 86 -24.99 -14.70 -29.49
CA GLN A 86 -23.61 -15.18 -29.69
C GLN A 86 -22.69 -14.09 -30.24
N GLN A 87 -23.23 -13.14 -31.01
CA GLN A 87 -22.46 -12.01 -31.53
C GLN A 87 -22.02 -11.08 -30.41
N ILE A 88 -22.93 -10.72 -29.49
CA ILE A 88 -22.58 -9.85 -28.36
C ILE A 88 -21.64 -10.54 -27.37
N VAL A 89 -21.77 -11.85 -27.15
CA VAL A 89 -20.83 -12.63 -26.31
C VAL A 89 -19.42 -12.57 -26.90
N ARG A 90 -19.27 -12.79 -28.20
CA ARG A 90 -17.96 -12.74 -28.88
C ARG A 90 -17.36 -11.35 -28.89
N TYR A 91 -18.21 -10.33 -29.02
CA TYR A 91 -17.81 -8.93 -28.91
C TYR A 91 -17.25 -8.65 -27.51
N LEU A 92 -18.00 -8.99 -26.45
CA LEU A 92 -17.58 -8.80 -25.06
C LEU A 92 -16.28 -9.55 -24.73
N GLU A 93 -16.10 -10.78 -25.22
CA GLU A 93 -14.85 -11.55 -25.07
C GLU A 93 -13.64 -10.89 -25.76
N THR A 94 -13.87 -10.02 -26.74
CA THR A 94 -12.79 -9.32 -27.47
C THR A 94 -12.35 -8.04 -26.77
N ILE A 95 -13.25 -7.40 -26.00
CA ILE A 95 -13.01 -6.08 -25.38
C ILE A 95 -12.81 -6.12 -23.86
N GLN A 96 -13.15 -7.23 -23.20
CA GLN A 96 -12.85 -7.49 -21.78
C GLN A 96 -11.47 -8.14 -21.62
#